data_AF-A0A1Y6J3D5-F1
#
_entry.id   AF-A0A1Y6J3D5-F1
#
_cell.length_a   1.000
_cell.length_b   1.000
_cell.length_c   1.000
_cell.angle_alpha   90.00
_cell.angle_beta   90.00
_cell.angle_gamma   90.00
#
_symmetry.space_group_name_H-M   'P 1'
#
loop_
_entity.id
_entity.type
_entity.pdbx_description
1 polymer ?
#
loop_
_entity_poly.entity_id
_entity_poly.type
_entity_poly.pdbx_seq_one_letter_code
_entity_poly.pdbx_strand_id
1 'polypeptide(L)'
;MRNSKKTGYRLTTLLFTSLLPLSLPQFAMAETVPNGTISPIVDVNSGLCLGVKGSSNSSGAQLQIQNCNGSDYQRWQVSLDSSNWATIKNVGSNQCIDVTDGSAEPGTNLQQWGCSGADYQAWNISAQGNGQYAIISKYNDLAVDVYGARTDNGSRVVQYTWTGADNQRWTFPGSGSSSSGSTNTTNTPFGFATGTTGGAGGQVVTVSTPSQLENAIKGNDAKIIRVNGIIDFRGTRTTSAGCTYSDNYCSYNGKQEKILDRLGYCDGRSTYNITYDAAGPSGMRVGSNKTIIGVGSRSGIKGKGFYLRDGVSNIIIRNLSITDINDGLIWGGDAITVDNASRIWIDHNYIARIGRQMLVTGWGTAKQMTVSNNYFDGTTDYGHYCNAKHYWTMLLIGENQSITLANNRIRNTSGRAPKIDSGIVHMVNNYFDGNYAGGLSGGDTNIIMEGNYYTRSSGFSPIDQVKSGTLFAPLSSTLGQANSSCSNVLGRSCVENYDENGQKKFAISGNVMSAVNSNGSWRSGVRATRPVSTSAVRSFNFGPQGNIN
;
A
#
# COMPACT_ATOMS: atom_id res chain seq x y z
N MET A 1 -20.97 28.70 -85.87
CA MET A 1 -22.00 27.65 -85.71
C MET A 1 -21.49 26.38 -86.37
N ARG A 2 -21.54 25.22 -85.67
CA ARG A 2 -20.80 23.94 -85.93
C ARG A 2 -19.29 24.06 -85.66
N ASN A 3 -18.56 23.08 -85.16
CA ASN A 3 -18.78 21.73 -84.60
C ASN A 3 -17.44 21.40 -83.89
N SER A 4 -17.42 20.58 -82.81
CA SER A 4 -16.48 19.44 -82.69
C SER A 4 -16.52 18.77 -81.31
N LYS A 5 -16.98 17.52 -81.35
CA LYS A 5 -16.48 16.30 -80.68
C LYS A 5 -16.39 16.19 -79.14
N LYS A 6 -17.21 15.22 -78.69
CA LYS A 6 -17.15 14.41 -77.47
C LYS A 6 -15.77 13.74 -77.28
N THR A 7 -15.26 13.74 -76.03
CA THR A 7 -14.71 12.56 -75.32
C THR A 7 -14.57 12.90 -73.83
N GLY A 8 -14.85 11.97 -72.90
CA GLY A 8 -14.46 12.15 -71.49
C GLY A 8 -15.30 11.42 -70.44
N TYR A 9 -15.10 10.10 -70.37
CA TYR A 9 -15.21 9.18 -69.22
C TYR A 9 -16.04 9.58 -67.98
N ARG A 10 -17.07 8.76 -67.69
CA ARG A 10 -17.69 8.62 -66.37
C ARG A 10 -16.69 7.95 -65.42
N LEU A 11 -16.24 8.69 -64.39
CA LEU A 11 -15.54 8.13 -63.25
C LEU A 11 -16.56 7.91 -62.12
N THR A 12 -16.87 6.65 -61.86
CA THR A 12 -17.70 6.22 -60.72
C THR A 12 -16.92 6.50 -59.43
N THR A 13 -17.38 7.45 -58.63
CA THR A 13 -16.79 7.79 -57.33
C THR A 13 -16.99 6.62 -56.36
N LEU A 14 -15.92 5.86 -56.07
CA LEU A 14 -15.89 4.94 -54.93
C LEU A 14 -15.93 5.77 -53.63
N LEU A 15 -17.00 5.61 -52.85
CA LEU A 15 -17.04 6.03 -51.44
C LEU A 15 -16.04 5.18 -50.65
N PHE A 16 -14.87 5.73 -50.35
CA PHE A 16 -14.03 5.25 -49.26
C PHE A 16 -14.68 5.63 -47.93
N THR A 17 -15.36 4.68 -47.30
CA THR A 17 -15.71 4.77 -45.88
C THR A 17 -14.43 4.64 -45.07
N SER A 18 -13.94 5.75 -44.53
CA SER A 18 -12.81 5.75 -43.60
C SER A 18 -13.21 5.03 -42.31
N LEU A 19 -12.86 3.75 -42.20
CA LEU A 19 -12.81 3.04 -40.93
C LEU A 19 -11.72 3.68 -40.08
N LEU A 20 -12.13 4.50 -39.10
CA LEU A 20 -11.28 4.88 -37.97
C LEU A 20 -10.83 3.59 -37.28
N PRO A 21 -9.51 3.35 -37.10
CA PRO A 21 -9.08 2.22 -36.30
C PRO A 21 -9.54 2.43 -34.85
N LEU A 22 -10.30 1.47 -34.33
CA LEU A 22 -10.50 1.30 -32.89
C LEU A 22 -9.13 1.23 -32.22
N SER A 23 -8.79 2.23 -31.41
CA SER A 23 -7.67 2.12 -30.48
C SER A 23 -8.14 1.41 -29.20
N LEU A 24 -7.56 0.25 -28.94
CA LEU A 24 -7.54 -0.44 -27.66
C LEU A 24 -6.15 -1.10 -27.51
N PRO A 25 -5.60 -1.30 -26.31
CA PRO A 25 -5.70 -0.53 -25.07
C PRO A 25 -4.32 -0.03 -24.60
N GLN A 26 -4.35 0.94 -23.67
CA GLN A 26 -3.47 1.12 -22.51
C GLN A 26 -2.02 0.59 -22.61
N PHE A 27 -1.05 1.52 -22.63
CA PHE A 27 0.35 1.23 -22.31
C PHE A 27 0.43 0.39 -21.02
N ALA A 28 0.83 -0.86 -21.15
CA ALA A 28 1.38 -1.60 -20.03
C ALA A 28 2.63 -0.84 -19.57
N MET A 29 2.61 -0.37 -18.33
CA MET A 29 3.83 0.12 -17.69
C MET A 29 4.82 -1.05 -17.72
N ALA A 30 5.99 -0.87 -18.35
CA ALA A 30 7.04 -1.88 -18.32
C ALA A 30 7.36 -2.19 -16.85
N GLU A 31 7.10 -3.44 -16.44
CA GLU A 31 7.42 -3.93 -15.11
C GLU A 31 8.93 -3.79 -14.89
N THR A 32 9.33 -3.17 -13.78
CA THR A 32 10.75 -2.87 -13.52
C THR A 32 11.55 -4.17 -13.39
N VAL A 33 12.58 -4.32 -14.23
CA VAL A 33 13.55 -5.42 -14.14
C VAL A 33 14.32 -5.30 -12.81
N PRO A 34 14.57 -6.40 -12.08
CA PRO A 34 15.28 -6.45 -10.79
C PRO A 34 16.74 -5.91 -10.76
N ASN A 35 17.02 -4.67 -11.15
CA ASN A 35 18.39 -4.13 -11.20
C ASN A 35 18.91 -3.65 -9.83
N GLY A 36 20.14 -4.01 -9.48
CA GLY A 36 20.82 -3.57 -8.25
C GLY A 36 20.32 -4.27 -7.00
N THR A 37 19.68 -5.42 -7.14
CA THR A 37 18.94 -6.08 -6.04
C THR A 37 19.63 -7.35 -5.61
N ILE A 38 19.65 -7.61 -4.30
CA ILE A 38 20.08 -8.88 -3.71
C ILE A 38 18.82 -9.61 -3.23
N SER A 39 18.50 -10.72 -3.87
CA SER A 39 17.29 -11.50 -3.56
C SER A 39 17.52 -12.99 -3.78
N PRO A 40 16.71 -13.87 -3.16
CA PRO A 40 16.54 -15.20 -3.70
C PRO A 40 15.95 -15.13 -5.12
N ILE A 41 16.30 -16.11 -5.94
CA ILE A 41 15.63 -16.35 -7.23
C ILE A 41 14.77 -17.59 -7.02
N VAL A 42 13.45 -17.47 -7.14
CA VAL A 42 12.50 -18.52 -6.76
C VAL A 42 11.77 -19.02 -7.99
N ASP A 43 11.82 -20.33 -8.21
CA ASP A 43 11.13 -21.00 -9.31
C ASP A 43 9.61 -20.96 -9.09
N VAL A 44 8.86 -20.56 -10.11
CA VAL A 44 7.40 -20.41 -10.02
C VAL A 44 6.69 -21.76 -9.88
N ASN A 45 7.22 -22.82 -10.50
CA ASN A 45 6.61 -24.15 -10.47
C ASN A 45 6.71 -24.84 -9.09
N SER A 46 7.90 -24.78 -8.48
CA SER A 46 8.20 -25.50 -7.22
C SER A 46 8.12 -24.63 -5.97
N GLY A 47 8.27 -23.30 -6.10
CA GLY A 47 8.45 -22.39 -4.98
C GLY A 47 9.81 -22.53 -4.27
N LEU A 48 10.74 -23.30 -4.84
CA LEU A 48 12.08 -23.51 -4.30
C LEU A 48 13.07 -22.47 -4.81
N CYS A 49 14.13 -22.24 -4.03
CA CYS A 49 15.15 -21.23 -4.31
C CYS A 49 16.27 -21.81 -5.17
N LEU A 50 16.66 -21.06 -6.21
CA LEU A 50 17.91 -21.27 -6.93
C LEU A 50 19.09 -21.08 -5.97
N GLY A 51 20.00 -22.05 -5.94
CA GLY A 51 21.26 -21.87 -5.24
C GLY A 51 22.35 -22.81 -5.71
N VAL A 52 23.52 -22.63 -5.12
CA VAL A 52 24.71 -23.41 -5.46
C VAL A 52 24.67 -24.76 -4.73
N LYS A 53 24.89 -25.86 -5.45
CA LYS A 53 24.90 -27.21 -4.89
C LYS A 53 25.95 -27.34 -3.79
N GLY A 54 25.53 -27.86 -2.64
CA GLY A 54 26.41 -28.08 -1.48
C GLY A 54 26.98 -26.81 -0.87
N SER A 55 26.41 -25.62 -1.16
CA SER A 55 26.90 -24.32 -0.69
C SER A 55 28.37 -24.05 -1.06
N SER A 56 28.83 -24.64 -2.16
CA SER A 56 30.22 -24.54 -2.59
C SER A 56 30.59 -23.14 -3.05
N ASN A 57 31.82 -22.71 -2.76
CA ASN A 57 32.41 -21.46 -3.28
C ASN A 57 33.39 -21.72 -4.43
N SER A 58 33.50 -22.96 -4.92
CA SER A 58 34.39 -23.31 -6.03
C SER A 58 33.76 -22.94 -7.38
N SER A 59 34.60 -22.45 -8.30
CA SER A 59 34.26 -22.38 -9.72
C SER A 59 33.86 -23.76 -10.23
N GLY A 60 32.81 -23.82 -11.04
CA GLY A 60 32.28 -25.05 -11.61
C GLY A 60 31.24 -25.75 -10.73
N ALA A 61 30.97 -25.21 -9.53
CA ALA A 61 29.89 -25.72 -8.70
C ALA A 61 28.54 -25.50 -9.40
N GLN A 62 27.78 -26.58 -9.50
CA GLN A 62 26.54 -26.65 -10.26
C GLN A 62 25.37 -25.98 -9.51
N LEU A 63 24.41 -25.45 -10.25
CA LEU A 63 23.20 -24.84 -9.70
C LEU A 63 22.05 -25.86 -9.56
N GLN A 64 21.22 -25.67 -8.55
CA GLN A 64 20.03 -26.48 -8.28
C GLN A 64 18.94 -25.65 -7.60
N ILE A 65 17.69 -26.08 -7.71
CA ILE A 65 16.62 -25.59 -6.82
C ILE A 65 16.61 -26.37 -5.51
N GLN A 66 16.27 -25.70 -4.42
CA GLN A 66 16.35 -26.27 -3.07
C GLN A 66 15.53 -25.45 -2.08
N ASN A 67 15.24 -26.03 -0.91
CA ASN A 67 14.47 -25.37 0.15
C ASN A 67 15.08 -24.00 0.48
N CYS A 68 14.24 -22.97 0.39
CA CYS A 68 14.62 -21.60 0.72
C CYS A 68 14.97 -21.50 2.21
N ASN A 69 16.21 -21.13 2.52
CA ASN A 69 16.68 -20.98 3.90
C ASN A 69 17.38 -19.64 4.16
N GLY A 70 17.46 -18.77 3.15
CA GLY A 70 18.00 -17.41 3.27
C GLY A 70 19.53 -17.31 3.28
N SER A 71 20.24 -18.44 3.18
CA SER A 71 21.69 -18.48 3.16
C SER A 71 22.27 -17.79 1.92
N ASP A 72 23.51 -17.32 2.03
CA ASP A 72 24.16 -16.51 0.99
C ASP A 72 24.35 -17.25 -0.35
N TYR A 73 24.46 -18.59 -0.33
CA TYR A 73 24.53 -19.42 -1.55
C TYR A 73 23.19 -19.53 -2.31
N GLN A 74 22.10 -18.99 -1.76
CA GLN A 74 20.78 -18.86 -2.39
C GLN A 74 20.40 -17.40 -2.67
N ARG A 75 21.29 -16.44 -2.39
CA ARG A 75 21.05 -15.02 -2.66
C ARG A 75 21.88 -14.56 -3.85
N TRP A 76 21.24 -13.79 -4.73
CA TRP A 76 21.79 -13.37 -6.00
C TRP A 76 21.66 -11.86 -6.17
N GLN A 77 22.77 -11.23 -6.54
CA GLN A 77 22.85 -9.83 -6.93
C GLN A 77 22.67 -9.72 -8.44
N VAL A 78 21.65 -9.00 -8.90
CA VAL A 78 21.46 -8.68 -10.31
C VAL A 78 22.00 -7.28 -10.62
N SER A 79 22.84 -7.15 -11.64
CA SER A 79 23.38 -5.87 -12.13
C SER A 79 23.18 -5.76 -13.63
N LEU A 80 22.46 -4.73 -14.10
CA LEU A 80 22.29 -4.43 -15.52
C LEU A 80 23.42 -3.54 -16.03
N ASP A 81 23.91 -3.81 -17.24
CA ASP A 81 24.78 -2.91 -18.00
C ASP A 81 23.99 -1.81 -18.73
N SER A 82 24.68 -0.92 -19.45
CA SER A 82 24.05 0.17 -20.22
C SER A 82 23.17 -0.31 -21.39
N SER A 83 23.26 -1.59 -21.75
CA SER A 83 22.48 -2.25 -22.80
C SER A 83 21.38 -3.15 -22.22
N ASN A 84 21.13 -3.08 -20.90
CA ASN A 84 20.17 -3.88 -20.14
C ASN A 84 20.49 -5.40 -20.07
N TRP A 85 21.73 -5.82 -20.30
CA TRP A 85 22.15 -7.19 -20.02
C TRP A 85 22.49 -7.37 -18.55
N ALA A 86 21.95 -8.42 -17.94
CA ALA A 86 22.11 -8.72 -16.53
C ALA A 86 23.33 -9.63 -16.28
N THR A 87 24.14 -9.25 -15.31
CA THR A 87 25.04 -10.16 -14.59
C THR A 87 24.34 -10.61 -13.30
N ILE A 88 24.28 -11.92 -13.04
CA ILE A 88 23.64 -12.49 -11.85
C ILE A 88 24.70 -13.15 -10.97
N LYS A 89 25.07 -12.50 -9.86
CA LYS A 89 26.19 -12.88 -9.01
C LYS A 89 25.72 -13.45 -7.67
N ASN A 90 26.19 -14.62 -7.29
CA ASN A 90 25.93 -15.22 -5.99
C ASN A 90 26.57 -14.41 -4.86
N VAL A 91 25.85 -14.21 -3.76
CA VAL A 91 26.36 -13.45 -2.60
C VAL A 91 27.43 -14.23 -1.83
N GLY A 92 27.28 -15.55 -1.71
CA GLY A 92 28.19 -16.39 -0.93
C GLY A 92 29.57 -16.56 -1.56
N SER A 93 29.60 -16.79 -2.88
CA SER A 93 30.84 -17.07 -3.62
C SER A 93 31.42 -15.86 -4.38
N ASN A 94 30.63 -14.79 -4.58
CA ASN A 94 30.92 -13.69 -5.51
C ASN A 94 31.10 -14.12 -6.97
N GLN A 95 30.60 -15.30 -7.34
CA GLN A 95 30.66 -15.86 -8.70
C GLN A 95 29.33 -15.69 -9.43
N CYS A 96 29.38 -15.68 -10.76
CA CYS A 96 28.23 -15.42 -11.62
C CYS A 96 27.57 -16.71 -12.11
N ILE A 97 26.26 -16.68 -12.35
CA ILE A 97 25.58 -17.73 -13.11
C ILE A 97 26.22 -17.80 -14.49
N ASP A 98 26.66 -19.00 -14.84
CA ASP A 98 27.51 -19.30 -15.98
C ASP A 98 26.96 -20.51 -16.74
N VAL A 99 26.92 -20.39 -18.07
CA VAL A 99 26.67 -21.54 -18.94
C VAL A 99 27.95 -22.37 -19.01
N THR A 100 27.88 -23.59 -18.46
CA THR A 100 29.03 -24.49 -18.38
C THR A 100 29.72 -24.65 -19.74
N ASP A 101 31.03 -24.37 -19.75
CA ASP A 101 31.91 -24.41 -20.93
C ASP A 101 31.45 -23.57 -22.13
N GLY A 102 30.54 -22.61 -21.91
CA GLY A 102 29.93 -21.84 -23.01
C GLY A 102 29.14 -22.71 -23.99
N SER A 103 28.58 -23.84 -23.52
CA SER A 103 27.80 -24.76 -24.36
C SER A 103 26.55 -24.10 -24.94
N ALA A 104 26.21 -24.42 -26.19
CA ALA A 104 24.92 -24.06 -26.81
C ALA A 104 23.86 -25.17 -26.69
N GLU A 105 24.19 -26.30 -26.05
CA GLU A 105 23.30 -27.46 -25.97
C GLU A 105 22.18 -27.26 -24.92
N PRO A 106 20.89 -27.44 -25.29
CA PRO A 106 19.79 -27.53 -24.33
C PRO A 106 20.00 -28.68 -23.35
N GLY A 107 19.78 -28.43 -22.07
CA GLY A 107 19.96 -29.39 -20.99
C GLY A 107 21.35 -29.34 -20.33
N THR A 108 22.27 -28.50 -20.84
CA THR A 108 23.52 -28.19 -20.12
C THR A 108 23.19 -27.60 -18.76
N ASN A 109 23.77 -28.16 -17.70
CA ASN A 109 23.56 -27.71 -16.34
C ASN A 109 24.30 -26.38 -16.12
N LEU A 110 23.64 -25.43 -15.48
CA LEU A 110 24.24 -24.14 -15.17
C LEU A 110 25.15 -24.28 -13.94
N GLN A 111 26.19 -23.47 -13.91
CA GLN A 111 27.18 -23.44 -12.84
C GLN A 111 27.38 -22.03 -12.32
N GLN A 112 28.19 -21.90 -11.26
CA GLN A 112 28.84 -20.65 -10.93
C GLN A 112 30.27 -20.62 -11.45
N TRP A 113 30.71 -19.46 -11.93
CA TRP A 113 32.09 -19.22 -12.32
C TRP A 113 32.53 -17.79 -12.03
N GLY A 114 33.83 -17.52 -12.02
CA GLY A 114 34.34 -16.15 -11.87
C GLY A 114 33.72 -15.22 -12.91
N CYS A 115 33.21 -14.08 -12.44
CA CYS A 115 32.52 -13.10 -13.28
C CYS A 115 33.50 -12.46 -14.29
N SER A 116 33.36 -12.76 -15.57
CA SER A 116 34.23 -12.29 -16.66
C SER A 116 33.58 -11.26 -17.58
N GLY A 117 32.25 -11.12 -17.52
CA GLY A 117 31.47 -10.30 -18.44
C GLY A 117 31.28 -10.93 -19.83
N ALA A 118 31.60 -12.21 -19.99
CA ALA A 118 31.37 -12.94 -21.22
C ALA A 118 29.87 -13.15 -21.49
N ASP A 119 29.50 -13.34 -22.77
CA ASP A 119 28.10 -13.49 -23.17
C ASP A 119 27.41 -14.71 -22.51
N TYR A 120 28.17 -15.77 -22.20
CA TYR A 120 27.68 -16.95 -21.47
C TYR A 120 27.47 -16.73 -19.96
N GLN A 121 27.66 -15.49 -19.47
CA GLN A 121 27.31 -15.02 -18.13
C GLN A 121 26.36 -13.81 -18.15
N ALA A 122 25.90 -13.42 -19.35
CA ALA A 122 25.01 -12.28 -19.55
C ALA A 122 23.59 -12.76 -19.85
N TRP A 123 22.60 -12.13 -19.22
CA TRP A 123 21.21 -12.60 -19.23
C TRP A 123 20.23 -11.49 -19.57
N ASN A 124 19.26 -11.75 -20.43
CA ASN A 124 18.06 -10.93 -20.58
C ASN A 124 17.02 -11.37 -19.54
N ILE A 125 16.68 -10.47 -18.62
CA ILE A 125 15.60 -10.70 -17.66
C ILE A 125 14.34 -10.01 -18.20
N SER A 126 13.42 -10.82 -18.73
CA SER A 126 12.22 -10.31 -19.40
C SER A 126 10.97 -10.55 -18.54
N ALA A 127 10.21 -9.48 -18.29
CA ALA A 127 8.98 -9.54 -17.50
C ALA A 127 7.89 -10.36 -18.23
N GLN A 128 7.25 -11.26 -17.48
CA GLN A 128 6.14 -12.11 -17.92
C GLN A 128 4.80 -11.69 -17.30
N GLY A 129 4.79 -10.63 -16.48
CA GLY A 129 3.65 -10.16 -15.69
C GLY A 129 3.58 -10.81 -14.30
N ASN A 130 2.84 -10.19 -13.38
CA ASN A 130 2.63 -10.67 -12.00
C ASN A 130 3.93 -10.89 -11.20
N GLY A 131 4.99 -10.09 -11.43
CA GLY A 131 6.28 -10.23 -10.76
C GLY A 131 7.11 -11.43 -11.20
N GLN A 132 6.75 -12.05 -12.32
CA GLN A 132 7.44 -13.22 -12.89
C GLN A 132 8.31 -12.79 -14.06
N TYR A 133 9.45 -13.46 -14.20
CA TYR A 133 10.47 -13.14 -15.19
C TYR A 133 10.98 -14.41 -15.86
N ALA A 134 11.31 -14.31 -17.14
CA ALA A 134 12.18 -15.27 -17.81
C ALA A 134 13.62 -14.77 -17.73
N ILE A 135 14.58 -15.67 -17.51
CA ILE A 135 16.01 -15.36 -17.52
C ILE A 135 16.59 -16.07 -18.74
N ILE A 136 16.90 -15.31 -19.79
CA ILE A 136 17.30 -15.83 -21.11
C ILE A 136 18.78 -15.52 -21.35
N SER A 137 19.57 -16.50 -21.75
CA SER A 137 20.99 -16.30 -22.04
C SER A 137 21.19 -15.39 -23.24
N LYS A 138 22.08 -14.40 -23.11
CA LYS A 138 22.54 -13.57 -24.24
C LYS A 138 23.26 -14.41 -25.30
N TYR A 139 23.90 -15.50 -24.88
CA TYR A 139 24.79 -16.29 -25.73
C TYR A 139 24.04 -17.15 -26.76
N ASN A 140 22.88 -17.70 -26.39
CA ASN A 140 22.21 -18.73 -27.19
C ASN A 140 20.66 -18.71 -27.10
N ASP A 141 20.06 -17.67 -26.51
CA ASP A 141 18.60 -17.51 -26.35
C ASP A 141 17.89 -18.62 -25.53
N LEU A 142 18.63 -19.46 -24.80
CA LEU A 142 18.07 -20.47 -23.92
C LEU A 142 17.73 -19.90 -22.54
N ALA A 143 16.64 -20.39 -21.94
CA ALA A 143 16.13 -19.99 -20.64
C ALA A 143 16.76 -20.78 -19.50
N VAL A 144 16.93 -20.13 -18.34
CA VAL A 144 17.17 -20.81 -17.06
C VAL A 144 15.94 -21.66 -16.71
N ASP A 145 16.13 -22.97 -16.60
CA ASP A 145 15.07 -23.99 -16.55
C ASP A 145 15.34 -25.00 -15.43
N VAL A 146 14.31 -25.36 -14.67
CA VAL A 146 14.37 -26.53 -13.79
C VAL A 146 14.11 -27.81 -14.59
N TYR A 147 15.15 -28.64 -14.72
CA TYR A 147 15.16 -29.75 -15.67
C TYR A 147 13.98 -30.72 -15.46
N GLY A 148 13.18 -30.89 -16.51
CA GLY A 148 12.02 -31.78 -16.50
C GLY A 148 10.88 -31.31 -15.60
N ALA A 149 10.80 -30.00 -15.32
CA ALA A 149 9.80 -29.38 -14.45
C ALA A 149 9.65 -30.04 -13.07
N ARG A 150 10.75 -30.61 -12.56
CA ARG A 150 10.77 -31.25 -11.24
C ARG A 150 10.53 -30.23 -10.13
N THR A 151 9.90 -30.67 -9.06
CA THR A 151 9.63 -29.87 -7.85
C THR A 151 10.41 -30.34 -6.63
N ASP A 152 11.25 -31.36 -6.79
CA ASP A 152 12.03 -31.95 -5.70
C ASP A 152 13.23 -31.06 -5.32
N ASN A 153 13.50 -30.96 -4.01
CA ASN A 153 14.70 -30.31 -3.49
C ASN A 153 15.98 -30.98 -4.03
N GLY A 154 16.88 -30.17 -4.60
CA GLY A 154 18.11 -30.63 -5.27
C GLY A 154 17.97 -30.83 -6.78
N SER A 155 16.82 -30.51 -7.38
CA SER A 155 16.63 -30.62 -8.83
C SER A 155 17.56 -29.68 -9.59
N ARG A 156 18.11 -30.19 -10.70
CA ARG A 156 19.09 -29.50 -11.54
C ARG A 156 18.49 -28.27 -12.23
N VAL A 157 19.29 -27.21 -12.33
CA VAL A 157 18.95 -26.03 -13.12
C VAL A 157 19.83 -25.98 -14.36
N VAL A 158 19.20 -26.02 -15.53
CA VAL A 158 19.83 -26.11 -16.85
C VAL A 158 19.51 -24.86 -17.67
N GLN A 159 20.15 -24.73 -18.83
CA GLN A 159 19.61 -23.93 -19.92
C GLN A 159 18.71 -24.79 -20.82
N TYR A 160 17.57 -24.28 -21.26
CA TYR A 160 16.67 -25.00 -22.16
C TYR A 160 15.87 -24.06 -23.07
N THR A 161 15.28 -24.58 -24.14
CA THR A 161 14.44 -23.79 -25.04
C THR A 161 13.28 -23.16 -24.26
N TRP A 162 13.10 -21.84 -24.40
CA TRP A 162 11.99 -21.13 -23.77
C TRP A 162 10.64 -21.60 -24.33
N THR A 163 9.74 -21.98 -23.43
CA THR A 163 8.38 -22.46 -23.72
C THR A 163 7.30 -21.64 -23.02
N GLY A 164 7.67 -20.84 -22.03
CA GLY A 164 6.71 -20.12 -21.17
C GLY A 164 6.16 -20.94 -20.00
N ALA A 165 6.60 -22.18 -19.84
CA ALA A 165 6.19 -23.05 -18.74
C ALA A 165 6.71 -22.57 -17.36
N ASP A 166 6.00 -22.95 -16.30
CA ASP A 166 6.25 -22.46 -14.93
C ASP A 166 7.65 -22.77 -14.41
N ASN A 167 8.26 -23.87 -14.86
CA ASN A 167 9.62 -24.29 -14.48
C ASN A 167 10.73 -23.45 -15.13
N GLN A 168 10.35 -22.49 -15.98
CA GLN A 168 11.23 -21.52 -16.62
C GLN A 168 10.93 -20.08 -16.15
N ARG A 169 9.90 -19.92 -15.31
CA ARG A 169 9.49 -18.62 -14.77
C ARG A 169 10.04 -18.47 -13.36
N TRP A 170 10.60 -17.30 -13.10
CA TRP A 170 11.29 -17.00 -11.86
C TRP A 170 10.73 -15.74 -11.23
N THR A 171 10.75 -15.68 -9.90
CA THR A 171 10.48 -14.45 -9.14
C THR A 171 11.75 -14.01 -8.42
N PHE A 172 11.86 -12.72 -8.14
CA PHE A 172 12.96 -12.11 -7.37
C PHE A 172 12.38 -11.44 -6.11
N PRO A 173 12.00 -12.20 -5.08
CA PRO A 173 11.40 -11.62 -3.87
C PRO A 173 12.38 -10.66 -3.19
N GLY A 174 12.03 -9.37 -3.11
CA GLY A 174 12.89 -8.34 -2.53
C GLY A 174 13.74 -7.56 -3.55
N SER A 175 13.40 -7.61 -4.84
CA SER A 175 14.00 -6.76 -5.89
C SER A 175 13.67 -5.26 -5.81
N GLY A 176 13.34 -4.75 -4.62
CA GLY A 176 13.38 -3.33 -4.31
C GLY A 176 14.72 -3.00 -3.66
N SER A 177 15.54 -2.22 -4.35
CA SER A 177 16.83 -1.63 -3.94
C SER A 177 17.17 -1.74 -2.45
N SER A 178 18.31 -2.38 -2.15
CA SER A 178 19.02 -2.18 -0.89
C SER A 178 19.67 -0.78 -0.87
N SER A 179 18.87 0.25 -0.63
CA SER A 179 19.27 1.23 0.37
C SER A 179 18.76 0.70 1.72
N SER A 180 19.44 1.01 2.82
CA SER A 180 18.94 0.75 4.16
C SER A 180 17.55 1.38 4.33
N GLY A 181 16.52 0.62 4.03
CA GLY A 181 15.15 1.07 3.90
C GLY A 181 14.25 -0.16 3.96
N SER A 182 13.99 -0.61 5.18
CA SER A 182 12.98 -1.63 5.51
C SER A 182 11.68 -1.30 4.79
N THR A 183 11.40 -1.94 3.64
CA THR A 183 10.05 -2.00 3.10
C THR A 183 9.25 -2.85 4.07
N ASN A 184 8.56 -2.19 5.00
CA ASN A 184 7.60 -2.83 5.89
C ASN A 184 6.34 -3.25 5.08
N THR A 185 6.49 -4.10 4.07
CA THR A 185 5.41 -4.98 3.60
C THR A 185 5.52 -6.28 4.38
N THR A 186 5.44 -6.19 5.71
CA THR A 186 5.30 -7.35 6.57
C THR A 186 3.86 -7.85 6.46
N ASN A 187 3.66 -9.12 6.14
CA ASN A 187 2.34 -9.77 6.26
C ASN A 187 1.92 -10.01 7.73
N THR A 188 2.57 -9.33 8.67
CA THR A 188 2.33 -9.40 10.10
C THR A 188 2.15 -7.99 10.66
N PRO A 189 1.28 -7.79 11.68
CA PRO A 189 1.17 -6.54 12.40
C PRO A 189 2.51 -6.07 12.96
N PHE A 190 2.78 -4.78 12.81
CA PHE A 190 4.00 -4.13 13.30
C PHE A 190 3.64 -2.86 14.06
N GLY A 191 4.66 -2.11 14.52
CA GLY A 191 4.43 -0.87 15.25
C GLY A 191 3.71 -1.13 16.57
N PHE A 192 2.75 -0.28 16.92
CA PHE A 192 1.97 -0.44 18.13
C PHE A 192 1.06 -1.68 18.14
N ALA A 193 0.63 -2.19 16.98
CA ALA A 193 -0.17 -3.41 16.88
C ALA A 193 0.66 -4.71 16.86
N THR A 194 1.98 -4.66 17.09
CA THR A 194 2.84 -5.84 17.13
C THR A 194 2.24 -6.93 18.03
N GLY A 195 2.19 -8.16 17.51
CA GLY A 195 1.62 -9.32 18.21
C GLY A 195 0.11 -9.46 18.11
N THR A 196 -0.59 -8.59 17.39
CA THR A 196 -1.99 -8.83 16.97
C THR A 196 -2.04 -10.08 16.09
N THR A 197 -3.04 -10.95 16.29
CA THR A 197 -3.20 -12.22 15.56
C THR A 197 -4.55 -12.33 14.85
N GLY A 198 -5.50 -11.46 15.19
CA GLY A 198 -6.84 -11.48 14.61
C GLY A 198 -7.55 -12.81 14.87
N GLY A 199 -8.02 -13.44 13.80
CA GLY A 199 -8.71 -14.73 13.84
C GLY A 199 -7.82 -15.96 13.68
N ALA A 200 -6.48 -15.83 13.76
CA ALA A 200 -5.57 -16.95 13.60
C ALA A 200 -5.91 -18.12 14.55
N GLY A 201 -5.81 -19.35 14.05
CA GLY A 201 -6.22 -20.57 14.77
C GLY A 201 -7.74 -20.80 14.83
N GLY A 202 -8.53 -19.85 14.33
CA GLY A 202 -9.99 -19.94 14.26
C GLY A 202 -10.53 -20.49 12.95
N GLN A 203 -11.86 -20.54 12.84
CA GLN A 203 -12.54 -20.98 11.62
C GLN A 203 -12.24 -20.02 10.46
N VAL A 204 -12.02 -20.56 9.26
CA VAL A 204 -11.97 -19.77 8.02
C VAL A 204 -13.33 -19.85 7.33
N VAL A 205 -13.94 -18.70 7.04
CA VAL A 205 -15.20 -18.60 6.30
C VAL A 205 -15.05 -17.64 5.13
N THR A 206 -15.72 -17.93 4.03
CA THR A 206 -15.83 -17.01 2.88
C THR A 206 -17.23 -16.44 2.82
N VAL A 207 -17.35 -15.13 2.64
CA VAL A 207 -18.62 -14.40 2.61
C VAL A 207 -18.72 -13.55 1.34
N SER A 208 -19.92 -13.48 0.78
CA SER A 208 -20.22 -12.70 -0.43
C SER A 208 -21.56 -11.95 -0.36
N THR A 209 -22.27 -12.03 0.77
CA THR A 209 -23.54 -11.31 0.97
C THR A 209 -23.55 -10.49 2.28
N PRO A 210 -24.39 -9.45 2.38
CA PRO A 210 -24.52 -8.65 3.61
C PRO A 210 -24.75 -9.49 4.86
N SER A 211 -25.73 -10.39 4.82
CA SER A 211 -26.09 -11.22 5.97
C SER A 211 -24.97 -12.19 6.37
N GLN A 212 -24.25 -12.76 5.39
CA GLN A 212 -23.10 -13.63 5.68
C GLN A 212 -21.99 -12.86 6.39
N LEU A 213 -21.64 -11.67 5.90
CA LEU A 213 -20.61 -10.84 6.53
C LEU A 213 -21.02 -10.41 7.94
N GLU A 214 -22.23 -9.86 8.10
CA GLU A 214 -22.73 -9.41 9.40
C GLU A 214 -22.78 -10.54 10.44
N ASN A 215 -23.12 -11.76 10.03
CA ASN A 215 -23.13 -12.91 10.95
C ASN A 215 -21.72 -13.38 11.29
N ALA A 216 -20.79 -13.35 10.32
CA ALA A 216 -19.43 -13.85 10.53
C ALA A 216 -18.58 -12.97 11.44
N ILE A 217 -18.79 -11.64 11.43
CA ILE A 217 -17.98 -10.67 12.20
C ILE A 217 -18.44 -10.48 13.65
N LYS A 218 -19.63 -10.97 14.00
CA LYS A 218 -20.17 -10.93 15.38
C LYS A 218 -19.51 -12.00 16.26
N GLY A 219 -19.69 -11.88 17.58
CA GLY A 219 -19.15 -12.81 18.57
C GLY A 219 -17.63 -12.68 18.76
N ASN A 220 -17.07 -13.39 19.74
CA ASN A 220 -15.65 -13.24 20.14
C ASN A 220 -14.76 -14.41 19.72
N ASP A 221 -15.31 -15.45 19.11
CA ASP A 221 -14.54 -16.61 18.64
C ASP A 221 -13.55 -16.21 17.55
N ALA A 222 -12.38 -16.84 17.56
CA ALA A 222 -11.39 -16.61 16.50
C ALA A 222 -11.98 -16.98 15.13
N LYS A 223 -11.95 -16.05 14.18
CA LYS A 223 -12.41 -16.30 12.81
C LYS A 223 -11.67 -15.48 11.77
N ILE A 224 -11.29 -16.14 10.68
CA ILE A 224 -10.80 -15.51 9.45
C ILE A 224 -11.98 -15.42 8.47
N ILE A 225 -12.44 -14.21 8.20
CA ILE A 225 -13.54 -13.89 7.28
C ILE A 225 -12.95 -13.39 5.97
N ARG A 226 -13.02 -14.21 4.93
CA ARG A 226 -12.61 -13.89 3.56
C ARG A 226 -13.79 -13.25 2.83
N VAL A 227 -13.71 -11.95 2.56
CA VAL A 227 -14.70 -11.23 1.75
C VAL A 227 -14.40 -11.49 0.28
N ASN A 228 -15.32 -12.11 -0.44
CA ASN A 228 -15.16 -12.44 -1.86
C ASN A 228 -16.07 -11.54 -2.71
N GLY A 229 -15.45 -10.63 -3.46
CA GLY A 229 -16.15 -9.63 -4.25
C GLY A 229 -16.62 -8.43 -3.43
N ILE A 230 -17.46 -7.59 -4.04
CA ILE A 230 -18.05 -6.42 -3.39
C ILE A 230 -19.39 -6.80 -2.76
N ILE A 231 -19.49 -6.62 -1.44
CA ILE A 231 -20.73 -6.76 -0.69
C ILE A 231 -21.41 -5.39 -0.57
N ASP A 232 -22.52 -5.19 -1.27
CA ASP A 232 -23.25 -3.92 -1.29
C ASP A 232 -24.39 -3.93 -0.26
N PHE A 233 -24.34 -3.00 0.71
CA PHE A 233 -25.36 -2.83 1.73
C PHE A 233 -26.43 -1.79 1.35
N ARG A 234 -26.25 -1.11 0.22
CA ARG A 234 -27.14 -0.03 -0.21
C ARG A 234 -28.46 -0.58 -0.76
N GLY A 235 -29.47 0.28 -0.80
CA GLY A 235 -30.74 0.04 -1.48
C GLY A 235 -31.95 0.51 -0.70
N THR A 236 -31.86 0.56 0.64
CA THR A 236 -32.96 1.09 1.48
C THR A 236 -32.77 2.57 1.70
N ARG A 237 -33.73 3.37 1.24
CA ARG A 237 -33.72 4.83 1.34
C ARG A 237 -34.51 5.29 2.56
N THR A 238 -34.00 6.29 3.25
CA THR A 238 -34.72 6.99 4.33
C THR A 238 -34.56 8.49 4.18
N THR A 239 -35.42 9.26 4.83
CA THR A 239 -35.41 10.73 4.79
C THR A 239 -35.34 11.29 6.20
N SER A 240 -34.51 12.29 6.42
CA SER A 240 -34.46 13.03 7.68
C SER A 240 -34.20 14.51 7.41
N ALA A 241 -34.49 15.36 8.40
CA ALA A 241 -34.12 16.76 8.35
C ALA A 241 -32.60 16.93 8.33
N GLY A 242 -32.15 17.97 7.66
CA GLY A 242 -30.76 18.40 7.63
C GLY A 242 -30.62 19.82 7.12
N CYS A 243 -29.38 20.26 6.99
CA CYS A 243 -29.03 21.62 6.58
C CYS A 243 -27.74 21.63 5.75
N THR A 244 -27.34 22.81 5.30
CA THR A 244 -26.02 23.09 4.75
C THR A 244 -25.25 24.04 5.68
N TYR A 245 -24.00 24.35 5.33
CA TYR A 245 -23.28 25.47 5.92
C TYR A 245 -23.97 26.79 5.54
N SER A 246 -24.21 27.65 6.51
CA SER A 246 -24.91 28.94 6.35
C SER A 246 -24.11 30.00 5.59
N ASP A 247 -22.79 29.79 5.47
CA ASP A 247 -21.78 30.77 5.08
C ASP A 247 -20.94 30.36 3.86
N ASN A 248 -21.21 29.18 3.28
CA ASN A 248 -20.34 28.59 2.27
C ASN A 248 -20.87 28.87 0.85
N TYR A 249 -20.40 29.97 0.24
CA TYR A 249 -20.54 30.19 -1.19
C TYR A 249 -19.46 29.39 -1.93
N CYS A 250 -19.86 28.41 -2.74
CA CYS A 250 -18.93 27.62 -3.52
C CYS A 250 -18.28 28.45 -4.64
N SER A 251 -17.05 28.89 -4.43
CA SER A 251 -16.22 29.58 -5.43
C SER A 251 -15.35 28.61 -6.25
N TYR A 252 -15.36 27.32 -5.90
CA TYR A 252 -14.64 26.23 -6.56
C TYR A 252 -15.61 25.25 -7.23
N ASN A 253 -15.11 24.38 -8.11
CA ASN A 253 -15.92 23.48 -8.95
C ASN A 253 -16.57 22.27 -8.21
N GLY A 254 -16.39 22.14 -6.90
CA GLY A 254 -16.99 21.08 -6.09
C GLY A 254 -18.36 21.47 -5.53
N LYS A 255 -19.11 20.46 -5.09
CA LYS A 255 -20.44 20.58 -4.48
C LYS A 255 -20.33 20.83 -2.98
N GLN A 256 -21.27 21.60 -2.44
CA GLN A 256 -21.40 21.79 -1.00
C GLN A 256 -21.85 20.48 -0.33
N GLU A 257 -21.22 20.12 0.79
CA GLU A 257 -21.66 19.03 1.64
C GLU A 257 -23.01 19.34 2.29
N LYS A 258 -23.80 18.29 2.51
CA LYS A 258 -25.04 18.35 3.28
C LYS A 258 -24.80 17.76 4.67
N ILE A 259 -25.61 18.15 5.64
CA ILE A 259 -25.45 17.76 7.03
C ILE A 259 -26.77 17.19 7.53
N LEU A 260 -26.77 15.93 7.96
CA LEU A 260 -27.93 15.40 8.69
C LEU A 260 -28.01 16.10 10.05
N ASP A 261 -29.23 16.50 10.42
CA ASP A 261 -29.43 17.10 11.72
C ASP A 261 -29.22 16.03 12.81
N ARG A 262 -28.16 16.23 13.58
CA ARG A 262 -27.71 15.36 14.66
C ARG A 262 -27.20 16.26 15.76
N LEU A 263 -27.61 15.98 17.01
CA LEU A 263 -27.20 16.73 18.19
C LEU A 263 -27.54 18.24 18.10
N GLY A 264 -28.63 18.60 17.42
CA GLY A 264 -29.04 19.99 17.22
C GLY A 264 -28.13 20.81 16.31
N TYR A 265 -27.32 20.15 15.45
CA TYR A 265 -26.36 20.87 14.61
C TYR A 265 -27.03 21.90 13.68
N CYS A 266 -28.26 21.63 13.24
CA CYS A 266 -29.00 22.53 12.37
C CYS A 266 -29.82 23.59 13.12
N ASP A 267 -29.71 23.69 14.45
CA ASP A 267 -30.42 24.68 15.25
C ASP A 267 -30.07 26.10 14.76
N GLY A 268 -31.12 26.92 14.56
CA GLY A 268 -30.98 28.28 14.03
C GLY A 268 -30.66 28.37 12.54
N ARG A 269 -30.69 27.26 11.79
CA ARG A 269 -30.48 27.23 10.33
C ARG A 269 -31.74 26.81 9.58
N SER A 270 -31.81 27.17 8.30
CA SER A 270 -32.85 26.64 7.39
C SER A 270 -32.66 25.15 7.19
N THR A 271 -33.68 24.37 7.52
CA THR A 271 -33.67 22.90 7.35
C THR A 271 -34.45 22.46 6.13
N TYR A 272 -34.07 21.31 5.57
CA TYR A 272 -34.76 20.66 4.48
C TYR A 272 -34.60 19.14 4.56
N ASN A 273 -35.44 18.41 3.84
CA ASN A 273 -35.41 16.95 3.82
C ASN A 273 -34.26 16.42 2.97
N ILE A 274 -33.45 15.54 3.54
CA ILE A 274 -32.36 14.84 2.87
C ILE A 274 -32.73 13.36 2.83
N THR A 275 -32.79 12.80 1.62
CA THR A 275 -32.91 11.34 1.44
C THR A 275 -31.52 10.73 1.30
N TYR A 276 -31.24 9.66 2.03
CA TYR A 276 -29.95 8.97 2.08
C TYR A 276 -30.14 7.46 2.30
N ASP A 277 -29.04 6.69 2.19
CA ASP A 277 -29.08 5.25 2.31
C ASP A 277 -29.05 4.88 3.80
N ALA A 278 -30.05 4.14 4.23
CA ALA A 278 -30.26 3.83 5.64
C ALA A 278 -29.15 2.94 6.23
N ALA A 279 -28.37 2.24 5.41
CA ALA A 279 -27.30 1.38 5.90
C ALA A 279 -26.12 2.19 6.48
N GLY A 280 -25.85 3.36 5.90
CA GLY A 280 -24.62 4.14 6.15
C GLY A 280 -24.44 4.63 7.60
N PRO A 281 -25.44 5.25 8.24
CA PRO A 281 -25.24 5.83 9.57
C PRO A 281 -24.98 4.82 10.70
N SER A 282 -25.16 3.52 10.44
CA SER A 282 -24.97 2.47 11.43
C SER A 282 -23.85 1.52 10.97
N GLY A 283 -22.66 1.62 11.57
CA GLY A 283 -21.56 0.71 11.29
C GLY A 283 -21.83 -0.71 11.81
N MET A 284 -21.27 -1.72 11.14
CA MET A 284 -21.37 -3.11 11.57
C MET A 284 -20.49 -3.38 12.80
N ARG A 285 -21.09 -3.87 13.90
CA ARG A 285 -20.34 -4.21 15.11
C ARG A 285 -19.45 -5.44 14.89
N VAL A 286 -18.14 -5.27 15.09
CA VAL A 286 -17.15 -6.35 15.00
C VAL A 286 -16.81 -6.83 16.41
N GLY A 287 -16.85 -8.14 16.65
CA GLY A 287 -16.38 -8.73 17.91
C GLY A 287 -14.88 -9.01 17.93
N SER A 288 -14.37 -9.52 19.05
CA SER A 288 -12.92 -9.77 19.22
C SER A 288 -12.42 -10.94 18.37
N ASN A 289 -11.10 -11.03 18.18
CA ASN A 289 -10.43 -12.15 17.49
C ASN A 289 -10.90 -12.36 16.04
N LYS A 290 -10.86 -11.29 15.24
CA LYS A 290 -11.34 -11.32 13.85
C LYS A 290 -10.22 -10.94 12.89
N THR A 291 -10.09 -11.70 11.81
CA THR A 291 -9.38 -11.24 10.61
C THR A 291 -10.42 -11.09 9.52
N ILE A 292 -10.70 -9.86 9.09
CA ILE A 292 -11.59 -9.57 7.96
C ILE A 292 -10.69 -9.19 6.79
N ILE A 293 -10.66 -10.02 5.75
CA ILE A 293 -9.70 -9.88 4.64
C ILE A 293 -10.38 -10.00 3.28
N GLY A 294 -10.10 -9.07 2.37
CA GLY A 294 -10.56 -9.16 0.98
C GLY A 294 -9.81 -10.22 0.17
N VAL A 295 -10.54 -11.01 -0.62
CA VAL A 295 -9.96 -11.95 -1.59
C VAL A 295 -9.58 -11.20 -2.86
N GLY A 296 -8.28 -11.05 -3.11
CA GLY A 296 -7.77 -10.24 -4.21
C GLY A 296 -8.07 -8.75 -4.08
N SER A 297 -7.67 -7.97 -5.09
CA SER A 297 -7.69 -6.50 -5.02
C SER A 297 -9.08 -5.88 -5.25
N ARG A 298 -10.10 -6.67 -5.59
CA ARG A 298 -11.45 -6.19 -5.95
C ARG A 298 -12.52 -6.55 -4.91
N SER A 299 -12.11 -7.00 -3.73
CA SER A 299 -13.03 -7.36 -2.66
C SER A 299 -13.25 -6.21 -1.69
N GLY A 300 -14.42 -6.13 -1.09
CA GLY A 300 -14.79 -4.98 -0.27
C GLY A 300 -16.26 -4.88 0.09
N ILE A 301 -16.63 -3.73 0.65
CA ILE A 301 -17.98 -3.39 1.08
C ILE A 301 -18.38 -2.02 0.56
N LYS A 302 -19.68 -1.85 0.29
CA LYS A 302 -20.29 -0.57 -0.08
C LYS A 302 -21.43 -0.18 0.83
N GLY A 303 -21.55 1.11 1.13
CA GLY A 303 -22.72 1.67 1.83
C GLY A 303 -22.76 1.49 3.35
N LYS A 304 -21.79 0.76 3.94
CA LYS A 304 -21.74 0.51 5.38
C LYS A 304 -20.30 0.34 5.84
N GLY A 305 -19.98 0.80 7.05
CA GLY A 305 -18.66 0.71 7.66
C GLY A 305 -18.56 -0.32 8.78
N PHE A 306 -17.40 -0.36 9.46
CA PHE A 306 -17.15 -1.20 10.64
C PHE A 306 -17.14 -0.36 11.93
N TYR A 307 -17.60 -0.96 13.02
CA TYR A 307 -17.61 -0.35 14.35
C TYR A 307 -17.06 -1.32 15.40
N LEU A 308 -15.91 -0.96 15.98
CA LEU A 308 -15.17 -1.72 16.99
C LEU A 308 -15.32 -0.99 18.31
N ARG A 309 -16.02 -1.60 19.28
CA ARG A 309 -16.36 -0.94 20.55
C ARG A 309 -16.50 -1.88 21.73
N ASP A 310 -16.73 -1.31 22.91
CA ASP A 310 -17.02 -2.03 24.16
C ASP A 310 -15.90 -2.99 24.59
N GLY A 311 -14.64 -2.57 24.43
CA GLY A 311 -13.47 -3.32 24.89
C GLY A 311 -13.03 -4.46 23.96
N VAL A 312 -13.53 -4.53 22.72
CA VAL A 312 -13.10 -5.56 21.76
C VAL A 312 -11.60 -5.45 21.47
N SER A 313 -10.98 -6.58 21.18
CA SER A 313 -9.54 -6.65 20.96
C SER A 313 -9.15 -7.67 19.91
N ASN A 314 -7.93 -7.56 19.41
CA ASN A 314 -7.30 -8.52 18.51
C ASN A 314 -8.03 -8.63 17.18
N ILE A 315 -8.05 -7.55 16.41
CA ILE A 315 -8.80 -7.45 15.14
C ILE A 315 -7.87 -6.99 14.01
N ILE A 316 -7.98 -7.66 12.87
CA ILE A 316 -7.30 -7.31 11.62
C ILE A 316 -8.37 -6.99 10.57
N ILE A 317 -8.29 -5.82 9.94
CA ILE A 317 -9.11 -5.41 8.79
C ILE A 317 -8.16 -5.14 7.63
N ARG A 318 -8.19 -6.02 6.61
CA ARG A 318 -7.15 -6.06 5.59
C ARG A 318 -7.68 -6.18 4.17
N ASN A 319 -6.98 -5.57 3.21
CA ASN A 319 -7.18 -5.83 1.78
C ASN A 319 -8.61 -5.55 1.26
N LEU A 320 -9.34 -4.61 1.85
CA LEU A 320 -10.72 -4.29 1.46
C LEU A 320 -10.82 -2.93 0.76
N SER A 321 -11.70 -2.84 -0.23
CA SER A 321 -12.31 -1.56 -0.60
C SER A 321 -13.49 -1.27 0.34
N ILE A 322 -13.51 -0.12 1.01
CA ILE A 322 -14.60 0.32 1.90
C ILE A 322 -15.09 1.66 1.36
N THR A 323 -16.22 1.66 0.65
CA THR A 323 -16.61 2.84 -0.15
C THR A 323 -18.10 3.16 -0.12
N ASP A 324 -18.44 4.32 -0.71
CA ASP A 324 -19.81 4.68 -1.11
C ASP A 324 -20.79 4.74 0.07
N ILE A 325 -20.34 5.28 1.21
CA ILE A 325 -21.16 5.45 2.42
C ILE A 325 -21.72 6.87 2.43
N ASN A 326 -22.84 7.11 1.74
CA ASN A 326 -23.51 8.41 1.71
C ASN A 326 -22.55 9.60 1.46
N ASP A 327 -21.76 9.53 0.38
CA ASP A 327 -20.78 10.57 -0.01
C ASP A 327 -21.39 11.99 -0.02
N GLY A 328 -20.65 12.97 0.47
CA GLY A 328 -21.09 14.35 0.61
C GLY A 328 -22.14 14.63 1.70
N LEU A 329 -22.47 13.63 2.53
CA LEU A 329 -23.43 13.76 3.63
C LEU A 329 -22.76 13.55 4.99
N ILE A 330 -22.50 14.65 5.68
CA ILE A 330 -21.96 14.65 7.04
C ILE A 330 -22.98 13.96 7.97
N TRP A 331 -22.47 13.07 8.83
CA TRP A 331 -23.23 12.11 9.64
C TRP A 331 -23.98 11.03 8.85
N GLY A 332 -23.78 10.95 7.53
CA GLY A 332 -24.30 9.88 6.67
C GLY A 332 -23.61 8.53 6.87
N GLY A 333 -22.45 8.50 7.52
CA GLY A 333 -21.73 7.29 7.93
C GLY A 333 -20.21 7.47 7.98
N ASP A 334 -19.55 6.60 8.75
CA ASP A 334 -18.10 6.50 8.84
C ASP A 334 -17.64 5.13 8.31
N ALA A 335 -16.42 5.03 7.79
CA ALA A 335 -15.90 3.77 7.23
C ALA A 335 -15.38 2.82 8.30
N ILE A 336 -14.51 3.29 9.21
CA ILE A 336 -14.00 2.49 10.34
C ILE A 336 -14.04 3.33 11.61
N THR A 337 -14.77 2.84 12.61
CA THR A 337 -14.84 3.46 13.94
C THR A 337 -14.22 2.55 14.98
N VAL A 338 -13.28 3.08 15.78
CA VAL A 338 -12.56 2.36 16.84
C VAL A 338 -12.77 3.08 18.18
N ASP A 339 -13.58 2.55 19.08
CA ASP A 339 -14.04 3.27 20.27
C ASP A 339 -13.98 2.38 21.50
N ASN A 340 -12.93 2.51 22.31
CA ASN A 340 -12.59 1.56 23.38
C ASN A 340 -12.26 0.17 22.82
N ALA A 341 -11.16 0.07 22.07
CA ALA A 341 -10.66 -1.18 21.50
C ALA A 341 -9.13 -1.24 21.51
N SER A 342 -8.56 -2.45 21.40
CA SER A 342 -7.11 -2.64 21.42
C SER A 342 -6.59 -3.70 20.47
N ARG A 343 -5.29 -3.68 20.14
CA ARG A 343 -4.63 -4.68 19.27
C ARG A 343 -5.32 -4.76 17.91
N ILE A 344 -5.28 -3.63 17.19
CA ILE A 344 -6.01 -3.42 15.94
C ILE A 344 -5.02 -3.20 14.80
N TRP A 345 -5.15 -3.95 13.71
CA TRP A 345 -4.37 -3.75 12.50
C TRP A 345 -5.28 -3.47 11.31
N ILE A 346 -5.18 -2.27 10.74
CA ILE A 346 -5.94 -1.84 9.57
C ILE A 346 -4.94 -1.69 8.43
N ASP A 347 -4.94 -2.62 7.47
CA ASP A 347 -3.85 -2.72 6.49
C ASP A 347 -4.28 -2.95 5.03
N HIS A 348 -3.63 -2.29 4.06
CA HIS A 348 -3.93 -2.43 2.62
C HIS A 348 -5.41 -2.22 2.25
N ASN A 349 -6.12 -1.30 2.90
CA ASN A 349 -7.49 -0.97 2.54
C ASN A 349 -7.55 0.25 1.60
N TYR A 350 -8.56 0.32 0.73
CA TYR A 350 -8.91 1.49 -0.06
C TYR A 350 -10.19 2.09 0.50
N ILE A 351 -10.14 3.35 0.95
CA ILE A 351 -11.26 4.01 1.63
C ILE A 351 -11.59 5.32 0.90
N ALA A 352 -12.82 5.41 0.39
CA ALA A 352 -13.23 6.51 -0.50
C ALA A 352 -14.74 6.79 -0.46
N ARG A 353 -15.14 8.02 -0.77
CA ARG A 353 -16.57 8.43 -0.91
C ARG A 353 -17.39 8.10 0.34
N ILE A 354 -16.92 8.61 1.47
CA ILE A 354 -17.51 8.41 2.81
C ILE A 354 -18.18 9.70 3.24
N GLY A 355 -19.36 9.64 3.84
CA GLY A 355 -20.11 10.84 4.22
C GLY A 355 -19.42 11.66 5.31
N ARG A 356 -18.69 10.99 6.21
CA ARG A 356 -17.88 11.64 7.25
C ARG A 356 -16.52 10.93 7.41
N GLN A 357 -16.20 10.38 8.57
CA GLN A 357 -14.82 9.95 8.87
C GLN A 357 -14.44 8.70 8.09
N MET A 358 -13.29 8.73 7.40
CA MET A 358 -12.69 7.50 6.84
C MET A 358 -12.13 6.62 7.97
N LEU A 359 -11.56 7.23 9.00
CA LEU A 359 -11.17 6.57 10.24
C LEU A 359 -11.48 7.47 11.42
N VAL A 360 -12.11 6.93 12.45
CA VAL A 360 -12.38 7.68 13.68
C VAL A 360 -12.09 6.83 14.90
N THR A 361 -11.39 7.40 15.87
CA THR A 361 -11.44 6.88 17.23
C THR A 361 -12.53 7.62 17.98
N GLY A 362 -13.43 6.89 18.65
CA GLY A 362 -14.49 7.49 19.46
C GLY A 362 -13.93 8.17 20.71
N TRP A 363 -14.73 8.29 21.77
CA TRP A 363 -14.29 8.89 23.03
C TRP A 363 -13.50 7.90 23.89
N GLY A 364 -13.66 6.59 23.66
CA GLY A 364 -12.92 5.54 24.33
C GLY A 364 -11.50 5.36 23.79
N THR A 365 -10.74 4.46 24.42
CA THR A 365 -9.33 4.25 24.06
C THR A 365 -9.13 3.54 22.71
N ALA A 366 -8.05 3.86 22.02
CA ALA A 366 -7.54 3.10 20.86
C ALA A 366 -6.08 2.73 21.09
N LYS A 367 -5.84 1.57 21.72
CA LYS A 367 -4.50 1.15 22.15
C LYS A 367 -3.93 0.09 21.23
N GLN A 368 -2.63 0.12 21.01
CA GLN A 368 -1.93 -0.89 20.22
C GLN A 368 -2.53 -1.01 18.81
N MET A 369 -2.70 0.13 18.14
CA MET A 369 -3.27 0.19 16.80
C MET A 369 -2.21 0.53 15.76
N THR A 370 -2.25 -0.15 14.62
CA THR A 370 -1.45 0.18 13.44
C THR A 370 -2.37 0.32 12.25
N VAL A 371 -2.25 1.44 11.55
CA VAL A 371 -2.94 1.74 10.30
C VAL A 371 -1.86 1.83 9.24
N SER A 372 -1.77 0.83 8.37
CA SER A 372 -0.67 0.69 7.44
C SER A 372 -1.02 0.40 5.99
N ASN A 373 -0.22 0.90 5.05
CA ASN A 373 -0.36 0.59 3.62
C ASN A 373 -1.77 0.87 3.04
N ASN A 374 -2.58 1.70 3.70
CA ASN A 374 -3.92 2.01 3.24
C ASN A 374 -3.87 3.16 2.23
N TYR A 375 -4.87 3.21 1.36
CA TYR A 375 -5.12 4.34 0.48
C TYR A 375 -6.41 5.04 0.91
N PHE A 376 -6.24 6.21 1.53
CA PHE A 376 -7.30 7.16 1.86
C PHE A 376 -7.48 8.11 0.68
N ASP A 377 -8.53 7.90 -0.09
CA ASP A 377 -8.81 8.66 -1.31
C ASP A 377 -9.94 9.66 -1.07
N GLY A 378 -9.55 10.91 -0.87
CA GLY A 378 -10.44 12.04 -0.68
C GLY A 378 -11.05 12.60 -1.96
N THR A 379 -10.87 11.93 -3.10
CA THR A 379 -11.52 12.34 -4.36
C THR A 379 -13.04 12.14 -4.24
N THR A 380 -13.78 13.24 -4.33
CA THR A 380 -15.25 13.27 -4.22
C THR A 380 -15.77 14.47 -5.02
N ASP A 381 -17.05 14.46 -5.36
CA ASP A 381 -17.71 15.65 -5.92
C ASP A 381 -17.90 16.74 -4.86
N TYR A 382 -17.82 16.40 -3.58
CA TYR A 382 -18.18 17.27 -2.46
C TYR A 382 -16.93 17.81 -1.74
N GLY A 383 -17.10 18.81 -0.90
CA GLY A 383 -16.03 19.18 0.02
C GLY A 383 -16.39 20.37 0.90
N HIS A 384 -15.74 20.44 2.06
CA HIS A 384 -15.95 21.52 3.02
C HIS A 384 -15.66 22.91 2.43
N TYR A 385 -14.69 23.00 1.51
CA TYR A 385 -14.37 24.24 0.80
C TYR A 385 -14.93 24.24 -0.64
N CYS A 386 -15.91 23.38 -0.93
CA CYS A 386 -16.43 23.13 -2.29
C CYS A 386 -15.34 22.82 -3.33
N ASN A 387 -14.24 22.19 -2.92
CA ASN A 387 -13.04 22.00 -3.75
C ASN A 387 -12.84 20.56 -4.25
N ALA A 388 -13.88 19.72 -4.17
CA ALA A 388 -13.83 18.30 -4.56
C ALA A 388 -12.75 17.51 -3.77
N LYS A 389 -12.60 17.83 -2.48
CA LYS A 389 -11.62 17.22 -1.57
C LYS A 389 -12.25 16.93 -0.21
N HIS A 390 -12.17 15.67 0.20
CA HIS A 390 -12.76 15.19 1.45
C HIS A 390 -12.10 15.81 2.69
N TYR A 391 -12.89 16.40 3.59
CA TYR A 391 -12.37 17.03 4.82
C TYR A 391 -12.25 16.04 5.99
N TRP A 392 -13.11 15.02 6.02
CA TRP A 392 -13.30 14.14 7.18
C TRP A 392 -12.42 12.90 7.07
N THR A 393 -11.10 13.08 7.04
CA THR A 393 -10.18 11.97 6.78
C THR A 393 -10.00 11.08 8.02
N MET A 394 -9.25 11.55 9.03
CA MET A 394 -8.98 10.80 10.27
C MET A 394 -9.22 11.67 11.50
N LEU A 395 -10.17 11.26 12.34
CA LEU A 395 -10.44 11.90 13.63
C LEU A 395 -10.03 10.95 14.77
N LEU A 396 -8.81 11.10 15.26
CA LEU A 396 -8.19 10.21 16.26
C LEU A 396 -8.18 10.89 17.63
N ILE A 397 -9.33 11.02 18.27
CA ILE A 397 -9.54 11.82 19.50
C ILE A 397 -9.89 11.02 20.77
N GLY A 398 -9.79 9.70 20.71
CA GLY A 398 -9.97 8.83 21.87
C GLY A 398 -8.92 9.05 22.96
N GLU A 399 -9.19 8.55 24.15
CA GLU A 399 -8.28 8.76 25.28
C GLU A 399 -7.07 7.80 25.25
N ASN A 400 -5.89 8.28 25.67
CA ASN A 400 -4.70 7.48 25.94
C ASN A 400 -4.37 6.47 24.82
N GLN A 401 -4.29 6.98 23.59
CA GLN A 401 -4.08 6.16 22.40
C GLN A 401 -2.62 5.74 22.23
N SER A 402 -2.41 4.65 21.50
CA SER A 402 -1.09 4.29 20.97
C SER A 402 -1.20 3.78 19.54
N ILE A 403 -0.85 4.65 18.57
CA ILE A 403 -1.14 4.44 17.15
C ILE A 403 0.12 4.56 16.30
N THR A 404 0.33 3.61 15.41
CA THR A 404 1.28 3.73 14.28
C THR A 404 0.48 4.04 13.02
N LEU A 405 0.73 5.18 12.37
CA LEU A 405 0.26 5.51 11.02
C LEU A 405 1.43 5.35 10.07
N ALA A 406 1.50 4.23 9.35
CA ALA A 406 2.67 3.87 8.56
C ALA A 406 2.35 3.62 7.09
N ASN A 407 3.17 4.12 6.17
CA ASN A 407 3.09 3.74 4.75
C ASN A 407 1.71 4.00 4.11
N ASN A 408 0.91 4.94 4.62
CA ASN A 408 -0.41 5.21 4.02
C ASN A 408 -0.27 6.25 2.91
N ARG A 409 -1.15 6.17 1.91
CA ARG A 409 -1.37 7.27 0.97
C ARG A 409 -2.61 8.05 1.37
N ILE A 410 -2.46 9.36 1.56
CA ILE A 410 -3.53 10.28 1.90
C ILE A 410 -3.63 11.30 0.77
N ARG A 411 -4.63 11.12 -0.09
CA ARG A 411 -4.75 11.88 -1.34
C ARG A 411 -6.01 12.71 -1.38
N ASN A 412 -5.91 13.90 -1.99
CA ASN A 412 -7.06 14.75 -2.30
C ASN A 412 -7.94 15.07 -1.08
N THR A 413 -7.36 15.20 0.10
CA THR A 413 -8.07 15.59 1.32
C THR A 413 -7.92 17.09 1.60
N SER A 414 -8.85 17.65 2.36
CA SER A 414 -8.86 19.07 2.75
C SER A 414 -8.81 19.32 4.26
N GLY A 415 -8.70 18.27 5.07
CA GLY A 415 -8.68 18.39 6.51
C GLY A 415 -8.49 17.06 7.23
N ARG A 416 -8.26 17.18 8.55
CA ARG A 416 -8.15 16.06 9.49
C ARG A 416 -7.26 14.95 8.95
N ALA A 417 -6.08 15.31 8.43
CA ALA A 417 -5.18 14.39 7.77
C ALA A 417 -3.82 14.30 8.49
N PRO A 418 -3.78 13.84 9.75
CA PRO A 418 -4.88 13.48 10.67
C PRO A 418 -5.28 14.60 11.65
N LYS A 419 -6.44 14.53 12.31
CA LYS A 419 -6.68 15.24 13.59
C LYS A 419 -6.47 14.26 14.75
N ILE A 420 -5.62 14.59 15.72
CA ILE A 420 -5.19 13.66 16.79
C ILE A 420 -5.20 14.31 18.17
N ASP A 421 -5.86 13.69 19.14
CA ASP A 421 -5.83 14.10 20.55
C ASP A 421 -5.51 12.89 21.47
N SER A 422 -4.73 13.13 22.53
CA SER A 422 -4.31 12.16 23.56
C SER A 422 -3.32 11.06 23.13
N GLY A 423 -2.41 10.71 24.04
CA GLY A 423 -1.55 9.52 23.91
C GLY A 423 -0.29 9.71 23.07
N ILE A 424 0.04 8.71 22.24
CA ILE A 424 1.21 8.68 21.35
C ILE A 424 0.79 8.27 19.93
N VAL A 425 1.27 9.02 18.93
CA VAL A 425 1.15 8.64 17.53
C VAL A 425 2.50 8.69 16.84
N HIS A 426 2.83 7.61 16.13
CA HIS A 426 3.99 7.50 15.25
C HIS A 426 3.54 7.54 13.80
N MET A 427 3.80 8.66 13.12
CA MET A 427 3.52 8.87 11.70
C MET A 427 4.80 8.64 10.90
N VAL A 428 4.84 7.58 10.11
CA VAL A 428 6.08 7.17 9.43
C VAL A 428 5.86 6.74 7.99
N ASN A 429 6.68 7.24 7.07
CA ASN A 429 6.64 6.86 5.64
C ASN A 429 5.30 7.07 4.93
N ASN A 430 4.45 8.00 5.39
CA ASN A 430 3.18 8.27 4.72
C ASN A 430 3.38 9.20 3.52
N TYR A 431 2.58 9.00 2.48
CA TYR A 431 2.59 9.79 1.26
C TYR A 431 1.34 10.67 1.19
N PHE A 432 1.54 11.99 1.12
CA PHE A 432 0.47 12.98 1.06
C PHE A 432 0.51 13.69 -0.30
N ASP A 433 -0.53 13.52 -1.11
CA ASP A 433 -0.57 14.07 -2.46
C ASP A 433 -1.89 14.75 -2.84
N GLY A 434 -1.81 15.92 -3.50
CA GLY A 434 -3.00 16.67 -3.94
C GLY A 434 -3.89 17.21 -2.80
N ASN A 435 -3.38 17.31 -1.57
CA ASN A 435 -4.15 17.78 -0.42
C ASN A 435 -4.30 19.32 -0.41
N TYR A 436 -5.20 19.85 0.42
CA TYR A 436 -5.49 21.27 0.58
C TYR A 436 -5.71 21.62 2.07
N ALA A 437 -5.55 22.90 2.45
CA ALA A 437 -5.70 23.41 3.81
C ALA A 437 -4.81 22.68 4.83
N GLY A 438 -5.34 22.31 6.00
CA GLY A 438 -4.57 21.76 7.12
C GLY A 438 -4.48 20.24 7.15
N GLY A 439 -3.26 19.70 7.29
CA GLY A 439 -3.00 18.28 7.53
C GLY A 439 -3.16 17.89 9.01
N LEU A 440 -2.04 17.72 9.69
CA LEU A 440 -1.97 17.35 11.11
C LEU A 440 -2.52 18.47 12.01
N SER A 441 -3.49 18.13 12.87
CA SER A 441 -4.01 19.05 13.91
C SER A 441 -4.31 18.35 15.23
N GLY A 442 -4.26 19.05 16.37
CA GLY A 442 -4.60 18.49 17.69
C GLY A 442 -3.87 19.10 18.89
N GLY A 443 -4.25 18.70 20.09
CA GLY A 443 -3.81 19.34 21.34
C GLY A 443 -2.87 18.50 22.20
N ASP A 444 -3.30 17.34 22.69
CA ASP A 444 -2.62 16.70 23.83
C ASP A 444 -2.00 15.34 23.49
N THR A 445 -1.25 15.29 22.37
CA THR A 445 -0.68 14.04 21.86
C THR A 445 0.82 14.15 21.66
N ASN A 446 1.58 13.17 22.13
CA ASN A 446 2.99 13.01 21.73
C ASN A 446 3.03 12.50 20.29
N ILE A 447 3.73 13.19 19.40
CA ILE A 447 3.74 12.87 17.98
C ILE A 447 5.17 12.74 17.49
N ILE A 448 5.51 11.58 16.93
CA ILE A 448 6.75 11.38 16.17
C ILE A 448 6.37 11.31 14.69
N MET A 449 6.92 12.20 13.88
CA MET A 449 6.78 12.19 12.42
C MET A 449 8.14 12.03 11.76
N GLU A 450 8.34 11.00 10.93
CA GLU A 450 9.62 10.79 10.23
C GLU A 450 9.42 10.05 8.91
N GLY A 451 10.23 10.37 7.90
CA GLY A 451 10.13 9.72 6.59
C GLY A 451 8.86 10.03 5.81
N ASN A 452 7.99 10.95 6.25
CA ASN A 452 6.77 11.28 5.50
C ASN A 452 7.08 12.17 4.29
N TYR A 453 6.32 12.00 3.21
CA TYR A 453 6.48 12.71 1.96
C TYR A 453 5.24 13.56 1.65
N TYR A 454 5.42 14.86 1.42
CA TYR A 454 4.35 15.80 1.08
C TYR A 454 4.63 16.44 -0.29
N THR A 455 3.75 16.21 -1.26
CA THR A 455 3.86 16.84 -2.59
C THR A 455 3.47 18.30 -2.55
N ARG A 456 4.05 19.09 -3.45
CA ARG A 456 3.74 20.51 -3.63
C ARG A 456 2.25 20.67 -3.95
N SER A 457 1.58 21.51 -3.17
CA SER A 457 0.19 21.87 -3.37
C SER A 457 -0.05 23.27 -2.85
N SER A 458 -0.64 24.12 -3.69
CA SER A 458 -1.02 25.48 -3.32
C SER A 458 -2.09 25.44 -2.22
N GLY A 459 -1.73 25.88 -1.02
CA GLY A 459 -2.66 26.00 0.10
C GLY A 459 -2.69 24.80 1.05
N PHE A 460 -1.84 23.78 0.88
CA PHE A 460 -1.70 22.70 1.87
C PHE A 460 -0.58 23.00 2.88
N SER A 461 -0.86 22.78 4.15
CA SER A 461 0.09 22.82 5.26
C SER A 461 0.14 21.43 5.92
N PRO A 462 1.25 20.68 5.83
CA PRO A 462 1.39 19.36 6.46
C PRO A 462 1.01 19.34 7.94
N ILE A 463 1.33 20.43 8.65
CA ILE A 463 0.98 20.68 10.04
C ILE A 463 0.14 21.94 10.08
N ASP A 464 -1.09 21.84 10.57
CA ASP A 464 -1.98 22.99 10.77
C ASP A 464 -1.76 23.60 12.15
N GLN A 465 -2.17 22.89 13.20
CA GLN A 465 -2.01 23.33 14.59
C GLN A 465 -1.79 22.14 15.52
N VAL A 466 -0.65 22.13 16.19
CA VAL A 466 -0.35 21.21 17.29
C VAL A 466 0.08 21.99 18.52
N LYS A 467 -0.17 21.45 19.72
CA LYS A 467 0.33 22.06 20.96
C LYS A 467 1.85 22.11 20.96
N SER A 468 2.39 23.23 21.44
CA SER A 468 3.83 23.40 21.58
C SER A 468 4.41 22.32 22.49
N GLY A 469 5.57 21.77 22.10
CA GLY A 469 6.27 20.75 22.88
C GLY A 469 5.76 19.32 22.69
N THR A 470 4.79 19.07 21.81
CA THR A 470 4.23 17.72 21.61
C THR A 470 4.59 17.09 20.26
N LEU A 471 5.40 17.77 19.45
CA LEU A 471 5.80 17.32 18.11
C LEU A 471 7.32 17.08 18.01
N PHE A 472 7.70 15.90 17.50
CA PHE A 472 9.04 15.57 17.04
C PHE A 472 8.98 15.18 15.56
N ALA A 473 9.32 16.12 14.69
CA ALA A 473 9.19 16.00 13.25
C ALA A 473 10.43 16.59 12.55
N PRO A 474 11.55 15.86 12.51
CA PRO A 474 12.78 16.34 11.91
C PRO A 474 12.63 16.56 10.40
N LEU A 475 13.43 17.49 9.89
CA LEU A 475 13.60 17.82 8.49
C LEU A 475 15.10 17.77 8.17
N SER A 476 15.53 17.73 6.91
CA SER A 476 16.96 17.79 6.55
C SER A 476 17.72 18.90 7.29
N SER A 477 17.15 20.11 7.35
CA SER A 477 17.74 21.26 8.04
C SER A 477 17.92 21.09 9.56
N THR A 478 17.21 20.14 10.17
CA THR A 478 17.18 19.94 11.63
C THR A 478 17.66 18.55 12.06
N LEU A 479 18.07 17.68 11.12
CA LEU A 479 18.57 16.33 11.41
C LEU A 479 19.76 16.34 12.39
N GLY A 480 20.68 17.30 12.26
CA GLY A 480 21.83 17.43 13.16
C GLY A 480 21.44 17.58 14.63
N GLN A 481 20.35 18.31 14.90
CA GLN A 481 19.80 18.49 16.25
C GLN A 481 19.01 17.27 16.72
N ALA A 482 18.30 16.60 15.80
CA ALA A 482 17.43 15.47 16.11
C ALA A 482 18.20 14.16 16.41
N ASN A 483 19.32 13.95 15.71
CA ASN A 483 19.98 12.64 15.62
C ASN A 483 20.44 12.08 16.98
N SER A 484 20.89 12.90 17.91
CA SER A 484 21.26 12.44 19.26
C SER A 484 20.05 11.84 19.99
N SER A 485 18.88 12.46 19.87
CA SER A 485 17.64 11.97 20.46
C SER A 485 17.19 10.66 19.82
N CYS A 486 17.22 10.54 18.49
CA CYS A 486 16.88 9.28 17.82
C CYS A 486 17.86 8.16 18.16
N SER A 487 19.18 8.41 18.16
CA SER A 487 20.18 7.39 18.50
C SER A 487 19.98 6.87 19.93
N ASN A 488 19.77 7.77 20.90
CA ASN A 488 19.61 7.40 22.29
C ASN A 488 18.27 6.69 22.57
N VAL A 489 17.17 7.21 22.02
CA VAL A 489 15.81 6.71 22.35
C VAL A 489 15.35 5.62 21.38
N LEU A 490 15.67 5.73 20.10
CA LEU A 490 15.22 4.81 19.04
C LEU A 490 16.30 3.82 18.60
N GLY A 491 17.57 4.03 18.99
CA GLY A 491 18.68 3.15 18.61
C GLY A 491 19.11 3.28 17.15
N ARG A 492 18.76 4.39 16.49
CA ARG A 492 19.06 4.67 15.08
C ARG A 492 19.06 6.17 14.81
N SER A 493 19.66 6.59 13.70
CA SER A 493 19.54 7.97 13.20
C SER A 493 18.07 8.32 12.87
N CYS A 494 17.76 9.62 12.93
CA CYS A 494 16.47 10.11 12.47
C CYS A 494 16.39 10.07 10.94
N VAL A 495 15.16 10.05 10.42
CA VAL A 495 14.90 10.26 9.00
C VAL A 495 14.01 11.48 8.85
N GLU A 496 14.35 12.34 7.91
CA GLU A 496 13.61 13.57 7.68
C GLU A 496 12.20 13.33 7.15
N ASN A 497 11.32 14.28 7.39
CA ASN A 497 10.13 14.48 6.56
C ASN A 497 10.50 15.37 5.37
N TYR A 498 9.89 15.14 4.23
CA TYR A 498 10.13 15.92 3.02
C TYR A 498 8.86 16.63 2.57
N ASP A 499 8.90 17.96 2.52
CA ASP A 499 7.82 18.83 2.05
C ASP A 499 8.30 19.67 0.86
N GLU A 500 7.75 19.39 -0.33
CA GLU A 500 8.11 20.09 -1.56
C GLU A 500 7.75 21.58 -1.57
N ASN A 501 6.85 22.03 -0.70
CA ASN A 501 6.49 23.46 -0.59
C ASN A 501 7.58 24.30 0.10
N GLY A 502 8.53 23.66 0.80
CA GLY A 502 9.45 24.37 1.69
C GLY A 502 8.76 24.72 3.01
N GLN A 503 9.45 24.39 4.09
CA GLN A 503 8.93 24.12 5.43
C GLN A 503 8.03 25.20 6.04
N LYS A 504 6.92 24.78 6.65
CA LYS A 504 6.16 25.55 7.65
C LYS A 504 5.79 24.64 8.84
N LYS A 505 6.06 25.10 10.07
CA LYS A 505 5.56 24.55 11.36
C LYS A 505 6.08 23.17 11.85
N PHE A 506 6.99 22.52 11.14
CA PHE A 506 7.70 21.35 11.68
C PHE A 506 8.55 21.75 12.91
N ALA A 507 8.62 20.87 13.91
CA ALA A 507 9.32 21.13 15.17
C ALA A 507 9.95 19.86 15.73
N ILE A 508 11.03 20.02 16.49
CA ILE A 508 11.69 18.94 17.22
C ILE A 508 11.58 19.25 18.71
N SER A 509 10.66 18.59 19.40
CA SER A 509 10.56 18.69 20.85
C SER A 509 11.25 17.52 21.54
N GLY A 510 12.23 17.84 22.40
CA GLY A 510 12.85 16.86 23.29
C GLY A 510 11.86 16.23 24.29
N ASN A 511 10.76 16.92 24.63
CA ASN A 511 9.75 16.41 25.56
C ASN A 511 9.10 15.12 25.04
N VAL A 512 8.82 15.06 23.74
CA VAL A 512 8.26 13.87 23.08
C VAL A 512 9.22 12.69 23.21
N MET A 513 10.51 12.91 22.92
CA MET A 513 11.52 11.87 22.99
C MET A 513 11.77 11.40 24.43
N SER A 514 11.75 12.32 25.40
CA SER A 514 11.81 12.00 26.83
C SER A 514 10.61 11.16 27.29
N ALA A 515 9.40 11.51 26.84
CA ALA A 515 8.18 10.75 27.14
C ALA A 515 8.25 9.33 26.55
N VAL A 516 8.69 9.20 25.30
CA VAL A 516 8.89 7.90 24.65
C VAL A 516 9.98 7.09 25.34
N ASN A 517 11.09 7.72 25.76
CA ASN A 517 12.15 7.00 26.47
C ASN A 517 11.72 6.49 27.84
N SER A 518 10.87 7.24 28.53
CA SER A 518 10.34 6.90 29.86
C SER A 518 9.27 5.81 29.81
N ASN A 519 8.63 5.60 28.65
CA ASN A 519 7.61 4.59 28.46
C ASN A 519 8.11 3.46 27.53
N GLY A 520 8.49 2.32 28.12
CA GLY A 520 9.03 1.17 27.38
C GLY A 520 8.10 0.62 26.29
N SER A 521 6.78 0.69 26.49
CA SER A 521 5.81 0.26 25.47
C SER A 521 5.77 1.21 24.27
N TRP A 522 5.86 2.52 24.53
CA TRP A 522 5.95 3.54 23.48
C TRP A 522 7.25 3.42 22.70
N ARG A 523 8.37 3.29 23.41
CA ARG A 523 9.67 3.07 22.78
C ARG A 523 9.68 1.83 21.90
N SER A 524 9.10 0.73 22.37
CA SER A 524 9.06 -0.52 21.59
C SER A 524 8.16 -0.39 20.35
N GLY A 525 6.98 0.22 20.48
CA GLY A 525 6.07 0.45 19.36
C GLY A 525 6.66 1.34 18.27
N VAL A 526 7.35 2.42 18.65
CA VAL A 526 8.05 3.30 17.70
C VAL A 526 9.24 2.59 17.05
N ARG A 527 10.04 1.84 17.81
CA ARG A 527 11.19 1.07 17.28
C ARG A 527 10.78 -0.06 16.34
N ALA A 528 9.58 -0.61 16.49
CA ALA A 528 9.03 -1.67 15.64
C ALA A 528 8.70 -1.20 14.21
N THR A 529 8.82 0.10 13.91
CA THR A 529 8.66 0.64 12.56
C THR A 529 9.90 1.43 12.15
N ARG A 530 10.46 1.12 10.98
CA ARG A 530 11.64 1.80 10.48
C ARG A 530 11.27 2.78 9.36
N PRO A 531 11.64 4.07 9.49
CA PRO A 531 11.49 4.99 8.37
C PRO A 531 12.42 4.58 7.22
N VAL A 532 11.99 4.88 6.00
CA VAL A 532 12.78 4.74 4.77
C VAL A 532 13.09 6.11 4.18
N SER A 533 13.95 6.19 3.16
CA SER A 533 14.15 7.45 2.45
C SER A 533 12.82 7.94 1.86
N THR A 534 12.62 9.25 1.89
CA THR A 534 11.40 9.88 1.38
C THR A 534 11.20 9.61 -0.12
N SER A 535 12.28 9.37 -0.87
CA SER A 535 12.23 8.88 -2.26
C SER A 535 11.61 7.49 -2.41
N ALA A 536 11.83 6.57 -1.47
CA ALA A 536 11.31 5.21 -1.50
C ALA A 536 9.80 5.18 -1.17
N VAL A 537 9.31 6.14 -0.38
CA VAL A 537 7.87 6.24 -0.05
C VAL A 537 7.00 6.36 -1.29
N ARG A 538 7.48 7.02 -2.35
CA ARG A 538 6.71 7.23 -3.58
C ARG A 538 6.43 5.93 -4.35
N SER A 539 7.24 4.88 -4.14
CA SER A 539 7.10 3.59 -4.82
C SER A 539 6.36 2.54 -3.99
N PHE A 540 5.75 2.94 -2.87
CA PHE A 540 4.99 2.01 -2.03
C PHE A 540 3.68 1.59 -2.70
N ASN A 541 3.28 0.35 -2.43
CA ASN A 541 1.99 -0.18 -2.82
C ASN A 541 0.96 0.18 -1.75
N PHE A 542 -0.06 0.95 -2.14
CA PHE A 542 -1.12 1.42 -1.23
C PHE A 542 -2.45 0.77 -1.59
N GLY A 543 -3.24 0.40 -0.59
CA GLY A 543 -4.56 -0.19 -0.76
C GLY A 543 -4.51 -1.66 -1.21
N PRO A 544 -5.66 -2.23 -1.65
CA PRO A 544 -5.80 -3.65 -1.86
C PRO A 544 -4.86 -4.21 -2.94
N GLN A 545 -4.33 -5.41 -2.70
CA GLN A 545 -3.42 -6.13 -3.59
C GLN A 545 -4.03 -7.47 -4.05
N GLY A 546 -3.54 -8.00 -5.17
CA GLY A 546 -3.99 -9.27 -5.72
C GLY A 546 -3.68 -10.47 -4.81
N ASN A 547 -2.53 -10.45 -4.14
CA ASN A 547 -1.98 -11.59 -3.39
C ASN A 547 -1.61 -11.20 -1.95
N ILE A 548 -2.61 -10.97 -1.08
CA ILE A 548 -2.40 -10.88 0.37
C ILE A 548 -3.01 -12.13 1.00
N ASN A 549 -2.16 -12.99 1.57
CA ASN A 549 -2.56 -14.17 2.31
C ASN A 549 -2.76 -13.85 3.80
#